data_AF-A0AAV8GDM3-F1
#
_entry.id   AF-A0AAV8GDM3-F1
#
_cell.length_a   1.000
_cell.length_b   1.000
_cell.length_c   1.000
_cell.angle_alpha   90.00
_cell.angle_beta   90.00
_cell.angle_gamma   90.00
#
_symmetry.space_group_name_H-M   'P 1'
#
loop_
_entity.id
_entity.type
_entity.pdbx_description
1 polymer ?
#
loop_
_entity_poly.entity_id
_entity_poly.type
_entity_poly.pdbx_seq_one_letter_code
_entity_poly.pdbx_strand_id
1 'polypeptide(L)'
;MACNYTAGFGIGQDSVINLDHGDPTMFAPFWKEVGDDATVKISGWEKMSYTSSCDDDICWFLEPEFANEVARLHRIVNNAATDGRYIIVGVGSTQMIHATLHALASIELRHPVNVVSAAPYYSMYPGIVDLMKSGLYHWAGDAAAFRGDDNFIELVCSPNNPDGAIRHAMLGKEAGKRVHDMAYYWPQYSPMRGPADHDIMLFTLSKATGHAGTRLGWALVKNKEVAREMAKFITLNTIGVSKDSQVRAATILKVISDGYEFPKPNGAPQFFHFGQHKLADRWRRLRRAVQESGQFSLPRFSPEFCEFFKEYAETYPGFAWLRCEDQKINDCEDFFKRINVLTRSGKHFGVGQEYVRISMLDTDANFDVFIKRISSLD
;
A
#
# COMPACT_ATOMS: atom_id res chain seq x y z
N MET A 1 -8.19 -9.30 -15.62
CA MET A 1 -8.22 -7.88 -15.19
C MET A 1 -9.00 -7.13 -16.26
N ALA A 2 -10.27 -6.85 -16.03
CA ALA A 2 -11.08 -6.09 -16.98
C ALA A 2 -11.14 -4.64 -16.48
N CYS A 3 -10.49 -3.72 -17.22
CA CYS A 3 -10.56 -2.29 -16.95
C CYS A 3 -11.91 -1.75 -17.43
N ASN A 4 -12.85 -1.50 -16.52
CA ASN A 4 -14.00 -0.64 -16.81
C ASN A 4 -13.63 0.81 -16.50
N TYR A 5 -12.77 1.41 -17.33
CA TYR A 5 -12.57 2.85 -17.34
C TYR A 5 -13.72 3.49 -18.13
N THR A 6 -14.85 3.75 -17.47
CA THR A 6 -15.89 4.63 -18.05
C THR A 6 -15.64 6.05 -17.58
N ALA A 7 -14.77 6.76 -18.31
CA ALA A 7 -14.73 8.21 -18.20
C ALA A 7 -16.00 8.78 -18.84
N GLY A 8 -16.88 9.40 -18.02
CA GLY A 8 -17.83 10.39 -18.50
C GLY A 8 -19.27 9.96 -18.82
N PHE A 9 -19.67 8.70 -18.65
CA PHE A 9 -21.08 8.31 -18.66
C PHE A 9 -21.58 8.11 -17.23
N GLY A 10 -22.68 8.75 -16.86
CA GLY A 10 -23.28 8.62 -15.53
C GLY A 10 -23.44 7.15 -15.17
N ILE A 11 -22.97 6.78 -13.97
CA ILE A 11 -23.09 5.41 -13.49
C ILE A 11 -24.58 5.15 -13.24
N GLY A 12 -25.20 4.36 -14.12
CA GLY A 12 -26.58 3.92 -13.96
C GLY A 12 -26.75 3.04 -12.72
N GLN A 13 -27.99 2.91 -12.25
CA GLN A 13 -28.31 2.12 -11.05
C GLN A 13 -27.91 0.64 -11.19
N ASP A 14 -27.84 0.13 -12.42
CA ASP A 14 -27.50 -1.27 -12.75
C ASP A 14 -26.01 -1.48 -13.09
N SER A 15 -25.19 -0.43 -13.08
CA SER A 15 -23.77 -0.55 -13.46
C SER A 15 -22.97 -1.41 -12.48
N VAL A 16 -22.12 -2.31 -12.99
CA VAL A 16 -21.19 -3.04 -12.12
C VAL A 16 -20.09 -2.11 -11.64
N ILE A 17 -19.98 -1.92 -10.32
CA ILE A 17 -18.88 -1.17 -9.70
C ILE A 17 -17.81 -2.16 -9.22
N ASN A 18 -16.54 -1.87 -9.49
CA ASN A 18 -15.44 -2.76 -9.16
C ASN A 18 -14.62 -2.24 -7.98
N LEU A 19 -14.98 -2.70 -6.78
CA LEU A 19 -14.27 -2.38 -5.54
C LEU A 19 -13.35 -3.53 -5.08
N ASP A 20 -13.13 -4.55 -5.93
CA ASP A 20 -12.16 -5.63 -5.68
C ASP A 20 -10.74 -5.07 -5.64
N HIS A 21 -10.40 -4.23 -6.63
CA HIS A 21 -9.07 -3.68 -6.78
C HIS A 21 -8.89 -2.47 -5.87
N GLY A 22 -7.72 -2.36 -5.24
CA GLY A 22 -7.35 -1.16 -4.52
C GLY A 22 -6.77 -0.11 -5.46
N ASP A 23 -7.50 0.35 -6.47
CA ASP A 23 -7.02 1.45 -7.32
C ASP A 23 -7.28 2.81 -6.63
N PRO A 24 -6.26 3.63 -6.34
CA PRO A 24 -6.40 4.81 -5.50
C PRO A 24 -6.78 6.09 -6.27
N THR A 25 -7.82 6.00 -7.09
CA THR A 25 -8.30 7.09 -7.95
C THR A 25 -9.01 8.22 -7.19
N MET A 26 -9.35 8.01 -5.91
CA MET A 26 -9.95 9.04 -5.04
C MET A 26 -9.10 10.32 -4.92
N PHE A 27 -7.78 10.21 -5.14
CA PHE A 27 -6.83 11.32 -5.06
C PHE A 27 -6.76 12.16 -6.34
N ALA A 28 -7.38 11.73 -7.45
CA ALA A 28 -7.34 12.45 -8.71
C ALA A 28 -7.84 13.91 -8.62
N PRO A 29 -8.92 14.24 -7.87
CA PRO A 29 -9.35 15.63 -7.71
C PRO A 29 -8.28 16.54 -7.09
N PHE A 30 -7.53 16.07 -6.09
CA PHE A 30 -6.44 16.82 -5.50
C PHE A 30 -5.37 17.17 -6.54
N TRP A 31 -4.92 16.18 -7.32
CA TRP A 31 -3.88 16.41 -8.32
C TRP A 31 -4.34 17.30 -9.48
N LYS A 32 -5.64 17.30 -9.80
CA LYS A 32 -6.21 18.26 -10.75
C LYS A 32 -6.19 19.70 -10.23
N GLU A 33 -6.42 19.89 -8.94
CA GLU A 33 -6.35 21.21 -8.29
C GLU A 33 -4.92 21.73 -8.18
N VAL A 34 -3.95 20.86 -7.91
CA VAL A 34 -2.52 21.19 -7.94
C VAL A 34 -2.09 21.73 -9.31
N GLY A 35 -2.63 21.18 -10.40
CA GLY A 35 -2.39 21.69 -11.75
C GLY A 35 -0.92 21.68 -12.14
N ASP A 36 -0.44 22.81 -12.67
CA ASP A 36 0.88 22.93 -13.28
C ASP A 36 2.05 22.74 -12.30
N ASP A 37 1.83 22.89 -10.99
CA ASP A 37 2.86 22.66 -9.97
C ASP A 37 3.36 21.19 -9.95
N ALA A 38 2.54 20.26 -10.43
CA ALA A 38 2.89 18.84 -10.57
C ALA A 38 3.28 18.43 -12.00
N THR A 39 3.37 19.39 -12.94
CA THR A 39 3.75 19.10 -14.33
C THR A 39 5.22 18.72 -14.42
N VAL A 40 5.48 17.65 -15.18
CA VAL A 40 6.82 17.13 -15.43
C VAL A 40 7.16 17.34 -16.90
N LYS A 41 8.30 17.99 -17.16
CA LYS A 41 8.85 18.17 -18.50
C LYS A 41 10.19 17.44 -18.57
N ILE A 42 10.28 16.47 -19.46
CA ILE A 42 11.51 15.72 -19.75
C ILE A 42 11.83 15.96 -21.22
N SER A 43 12.97 16.55 -21.50
CA SER A 43 13.46 16.79 -22.86
C SER A 43 13.89 15.46 -23.48
N GLY A 44 13.76 15.31 -24.81
CA GLY A 44 14.01 14.03 -25.48
C GLY A 44 15.44 13.46 -25.37
N TRP A 45 16.39 14.24 -24.89
CA TRP A 45 17.78 13.83 -24.65
C TRP A 45 18.08 13.57 -23.16
N GLU A 46 17.17 13.94 -22.25
CA GLU A 46 17.36 13.72 -20.82
C GLU A 46 17.16 12.24 -20.48
N LYS A 47 17.89 11.77 -19.46
CA LYS A 47 17.75 10.43 -18.90
C LYS A 47 17.94 9.26 -19.89
N MET A 48 18.71 9.47 -20.98
CA MET A 48 19.07 8.41 -21.94
C MET A 48 20.00 7.33 -21.35
N SER A 49 20.77 7.65 -20.31
CA SER A 49 21.70 6.70 -19.69
C SER A 49 20.98 5.67 -18.81
N TYR A 50 21.55 4.47 -18.71
CA TYR A 50 21.14 3.49 -17.71
C TYR A 50 21.42 3.98 -16.29
N THR A 51 22.56 4.65 -16.08
CA THR A 51 23.05 5.06 -14.75
C THR A 51 22.45 6.39 -14.29
N SER A 52 22.09 6.49 -13.01
CA SER A 52 21.62 7.73 -12.39
C SER A 52 22.74 8.52 -11.70
N SER A 53 23.69 7.81 -11.10
CA SER A 53 24.87 8.37 -10.45
C SER A 53 26.05 7.41 -10.62
N CYS A 54 27.25 7.96 -10.76
CA CYS A 54 28.49 7.18 -10.77
C CYS A 54 29.00 6.86 -9.34
N ASP A 55 28.41 7.48 -8.31
CA ASP A 55 28.92 7.43 -6.93
C ASP A 55 28.15 6.45 -6.02
N ASP A 56 27.00 5.92 -6.47
CA ASP A 56 26.23 4.90 -5.71
C ASP A 56 26.66 3.49 -6.12
N ASP A 57 27.41 2.81 -5.24
CA ASP A 57 27.93 1.46 -5.45
C ASP A 57 26.87 0.35 -5.32
N ILE A 58 25.68 0.66 -4.81
CA ILE A 58 24.62 -0.32 -4.56
C ILE A 58 23.50 -0.16 -5.57
N CYS A 59 22.84 1.00 -5.58
CA CYS A 59 21.64 1.24 -6.35
C CYS A 59 21.89 2.25 -7.46
N TRP A 60 22.84 1.94 -8.35
CA TRP A 60 23.31 2.79 -9.46
C TRP A 60 22.20 3.33 -10.40
N PHE A 61 21.00 2.76 -10.35
CA PHE A 61 19.82 3.19 -11.11
C PHE A 61 18.83 4.09 -10.33
N LEU A 62 19.15 4.47 -9.09
CA LEU A 62 18.36 5.39 -8.25
C LEU A 62 18.65 6.85 -8.59
N GLU A 63 17.63 7.61 -8.98
CA GLU A 63 17.73 9.04 -9.22
C GLU A 63 17.95 9.81 -7.90
N PRO A 64 19.01 10.64 -7.79
CA PRO A 64 19.30 11.39 -6.57
C PRO A 64 18.15 12.28 -6.10
N GLU A 65 17.46 12.97 -7.01
CA GLU A 65 16.32 13.82 -6.63
C GLU A 65 15.18 13.00 -6.03
N PHE A 66 14.94 11.79 -6.55
CA PHE A 66 13.93 10.91 -5.98
C PHE A 66 14.32 10.42 -4.58
N ALA A 67 15.58 10.01 -4.39
CA ALA A 67 16.10 9.61 -3.07
C ALA A 67 15.96 10.74 -2.03
N ASN A 68 16.30 11.97 -2.43
CA ASN A 68 16.19 13.16 -1.57
C ASN A 68 14.74 13.44 -1.18
N GLU A 69 13.80 13.38 -2.11
CA GLU A 69 12.39 13.63 -1.82
C GLU A 69 11.74 12.51 -1.01
N VAL A 70 12.18 11.25 -1.17
CA VAL A 70 11.78 10.15 -0.27
C VAL A 70 12.22 10.42 1.17
N ALA A 71 13.50 10.76 1.36
CA ALA A 71 14.02 11.04 2.70
C ALA A 71 13.36 12.28 3.33
N ARG A 72 13.16 13.34 2.54
CA ARG A 72 12.46 14.55 2.95
C ARG A 72 11.02 14.28 3.35
N LEU A 73 10.26 13.52 2.56
CA LEU A 73 8.88 13.19 2.88
C LEU A 73 8.76 12.38 4.18
N HIS A 74 9.60 11.36 4.37
CA HIS A 74 9.60 10.57 5.60
C HIS A 74 9.93 11.40 6.84
N ARG A 75 10.84 12.38 6.71
CA ARG A 75 11.16 13.33 7.79
C ARG A 75 10.00 14.28 8.12
N ILE A 76 9.31 14.81 7.12
CA ILE A 76 8.13 15.68 7.31
C ILE A 76 6.99 14.90 7.98
N VAL A 77 6.73 13.68 7.51
CA VAL A 77 5.65 12.84 8.04
C VAL A 77 6.02 12.23 9.39
N ASN A 78 7.31 12.03 9.63
CA ASN A 78 7.87 11.32 10.79
C ASN A 78 7.31 9.89 10.93
N ASN A 79 7.15 9.18 9.81
CA ASN A 79 6.64 7.80 9.78
C ASN A 79 7.74 6.73 9.62
N ALA A 80 8.95 7.08 9.20
CA ALA A 80 10.02 6.10 9.07
C ALA A 80 11.38 6.72 9.34
N ALA A 81 12.25 5.99 10.03
CA ALA A 81 13.65 6.33 10.15
C ALA A 81 14.36 6.08 8.81
N THR A 82 14.98 7.12 8.25
CA THR A 82 15.73 7.05 6.99
C THR A 82 17.24 7.07 7.18
N ASP A 83 17.71 7.62 8.29
CA ASP A 83 19.14 7.78 8.56
C ASP A 83 19.85 6.42 8.68
N GLY A 84 21.04 6.33 8.09
CA GLY A 84 21.85 5.12 8.08
C GLY A 84 21.25 3.96 7.28
N ARG A 85 20.36 4.22 6.30
CA ARG A 85 19.74 3.20 5.46
C ARG A 85 20.02 3.39 4.00
N TYR A 86 19.99 2.26 3.29
CA TYR A 86 20.00 2.20 1.84
C TYR A 86 18.58 2.34 1.32
N ILE A 87 18.41 3.17 0.29
CA ILE A 87 17.15 3.31 -0.46
C ILE A 87 17.30 2.46 -1.72
N ILE A 88 16.44 1.45 -1.88
CA ILE A 88 16.38 0.64 -3.10
C ILE A 88 15.07 0.94 -3.82
N VAL A 89 15.13 1.37 -5.09
CA VAL A 89 13.94 1.68 -5.89
C VAL A 89 13.51 0.48 -6.75
N GLY A 90 12.20 0.29 -6.91
CA GLY A 90 11.63 -0.79 -7.71
C GLY A 90 10.36 -0.41 -8.46
N VAL A 91 9.98 -1.28 -9.39
CA VAL A 91 8.75 -1.22 -10.18
C VAL A 91 7.53 -1.59 -9.31
N GLY A 92 7.20 -0.68 -8.38
CA GLY A 92 6.19 -0.86 -7.35
C GLY A 92 6.65 -1.76 -6.19
N SER A 93 5.90 -1.74 -5.08
CA SER A 93 6.18 -2.62 -3.93
C SER A 93 6.14 -4.12 -4.30
N THR A 94 5.41 -4.50 -5.35
CA THR A 94 5.40 -5.88 -5.87
C THR A 94 6.79 -6.38 -6.27
N GLN A 95 7.56 -5.61 -7.05
CA GLN A 95 8.94 -5.99 -7.37
C GLN A 95 9.82 -5.97 -6.11
N MET A 96 9.55 -5.05 -5.17
CA MET A 96 10.30 -4.96 -3.91
C MET A 96 10.10 -6.18 -3.02
N ILE A 97 8.90 -6.75 -2.97
CA ILE A 97 8.67 -8.01 -2.25
C ILE A 97 9.51 -9.13 -2.87
N HIS A 98 9.48 -9.30 -4.20
CA HIS A 98 10.33 -10.30 -4.87
C HIS A 98 11.82 -10.09 -4.61
N ALA A 99 12.31 -8.84 -4.76
CA ALA A 99 13.71 -8.51 -4.54
C ALA A 99 14.13 -8.80 -3.10
N THR A 100 13.27 -8.47 -2.13
CA THR A 100 13.52 -8.70 -0.70
C THR A 100 13.55 -10.18 -0.38
N LEU A 101 12.57 -10.95 -0.86
CA LEU A 101 12.51 -12.41 -0.65
C LEU A 101 13.73 -13.10 -1.27
N HIS A 102 14.11 -12.71 -2.49
CA HIS A 102 15.33 -13.20 -3.13
C HIS A 102 16.56 -12.85 -2.30
N ALA A 103 16.73 -11.58 -1.91
CA ALA A 103 17.91 -11.12 -1.18
C ALA A 103 18.06 -11.82 0.17
N LEU A 104 16.97 -11.91 0.95
CA LEU A 104 16.97 -12.58 2.25
C LEU A 104 17.19 -14.08 2.11
N ALA A 105 16.54 -14.74 1.16
CA ALA A 105 16.73 -16.17 1.00
C ALA A 105 18.13 -16.50 0.47
N SER A 106 18.65 -15.77 -0.52
CA SER A 106 19.93 -16.09 -1.19
C SER A 106 21.15 -16.05 -0.27
N ILE A 107 21.04 -15.39 0.89
CA ILE A 107 22.10 -15.33 1.91
C ILE A 107 21.96 -16.41 2.99
N GLU A 108 20.85 -17.15 3.00
CA GLU A 108 20.62 -18.26 3.92
C GLU A 108 21.32 -19.55 3.45
N LEU A 109 21.70 -20.40 4.41
CA LEU A 109 22.32 -21.69 4.10
C LEU A 109 21.29 -22.80 3.85
N ARG A 110 20.08 -22.66 4.39
CA ARG A 110 19.03 -23.67 4.36
C ARG A 110 17.88 -23.22 3.47
N HIS A 111 17.54 -24.05 2.50
CA HIS A 111 16.47 -23.80 1.54
C HIS A 111 15.51 -25.00 1.44
N PRO A 112 14.25 -24.76 1.06
CA PRO A 112 13.64 -23.45 0.85
C PRO A 112 13.33 -22.74 2.19
N VAL A 113 13.43 -21.41 2.21
CA VAL A 113 13.04 -20.59 3.37
C VAL A 113 11.52 -20.47 3.44
N ASN A 114 10.95 -20.65 4.64
CA ASN A 114 9.51 -20.54 4.86
C ASN A 114 9.08 -19.05 4.78
N VAL A 115 8.11 -18.71 3.95
CA VAL A 115 7.53 -17.35 3.93
C VAL A 115 6.14 -17.37 4.55
N VAL A 116 5.96 -16.60 5.62
CA VAL A 116 4.71 -16.55 6.39
C VAL A 116 4.18 -15.13 6.53
N SER A 117 2.88 -15.00 6.76
CA SER A 117 2.25 -13.74 7.16
C SER A 117 1.02 -14.04 8.02
N ALA A 118 0.78 -13.27 9.08
CA ALA A 118 -0.36 -13.51 9.95
C ALA A 118 -1.68 -13.32 9.18
N ALA A 119 -2.63 -14.25 9.29
CA ALA A 119 -3.96 -14.07 8.71
C ALA A 119 -4.79 -13.03 9.50
N PRO A 120 -5.72 -12.27 8.86
CA PRO A 120 -5.79 -12.09 7.42
C PRO A 120 -4.56 -11.31 6.90
N TYR A 121 -3.98 -11.78 5.79
CA TYR A 121 -2.79 -11.20 5.16
C TYR A 121 -3.10 -10.68 3.75
N TYR A 122 -2.24 -9.83 3.18
CA TYR A 122 -2.43 -9.33 1.83
C TYR A 122 -2.54 -10.48 0.82
N SER A 123 -3.69 -10.56 0.15
CA SER A 123 -4.04 -11.68 -0.73
C SER A 123 -3.09 -11.96 -1.90
N MET A 124 -2.20 -11.04 -2.25
CA MET A 124 -1.20 -11.29 -3.29
C MET A 124 0.06 -11.97 -2.76
N TYR A 125 0.33 -12.01 -1.43
CA TYR A 125 1.55 -12.62 -0.91
C TYR A 125 1.74 -14.08 -1.34
N PRO A 126 0.76 -14.99 -1.18
CA PRO A 126 0.94 -16.39 -1.61
C PRO A 126 1.27 -16.48 -3.10
N GLY A 127 0.53 -15.72 -3.92
CA GLY A 127 0.74 -15.65 -5.36
C GLY A 127 2.13 -15.13 -5.73
N ILE A 128 2.59 -14.03 -5.11
CA ILE A 128 3.92 -13.44 -5.33
C ILE A 128 5.02 -14.42 -4.94
N VAL A 129 4.91 -15.07 -3.78
CA VAL A 129 5.92 -15.99 -3.28
C VAL A 129 6.08 -17.21 -4.20
N ASP A 130 4.97 -17.82 -4.61
CA ASP A 130 5.03 -19.07 -5.38
C ASP A 130 5.08 -18.86 -6.90
N LEU A 131 4.86 -17.64 -7.41
CA LEU A 131 4.77 -17.33 -8.85
C LEU A 131 5.97 -17.87 -9.64
N MET A 132 7.18 -17.64 -9.12
CA MET A 132 8.43 -17.97 -9.81
C MET A 132 8.85 -19.42 -9.62
N LYS A 133 8.15 -20.21 -8.79
CA LYS A 133 8.53 -21.58 -8.41
C LYS A 133 10.02 -21.66 -8.00
N SER A 134 10.45 -20.68 -7.21
CA SER A 134 11.83 -20.56 -6.74
C SER A 134 12.21 -21.76 -5.87
N GLY A 135 13.46 -22.23 -5.99
CA GLY A 135 14.03 -23.19 -5.03
C GLY A 135 14.46 -22.56 -3.70
N LEU A 136 14.47 -21.22 -3.61
CA LEU A 136 15.02 -20.48 -2.47
C LEU A 136 14.03 -20.31 -1.32
N TYR A 137 12.74 -20.21 -1.63
CA TYR A 137 11.67 -19.88 -0.69
C TYR A 137 10.33 -20.43 -1.16
N HIS A 138 9.39 -20.65 -0.23
CA HIS A 138 8.02 -21.06 -0.55
C HIS A 138 7.01 -20.46 0.43
N TRP A 139 5.74 -20.38 0.02
CA TRP A 139 4.67 -19.96 0.92
C TRP A 139 4.41 -21.03 1.98
N ALA A 140 4.47 -20.63 3.25
CA ALA A 140 4.29 -21.49 4.42
C ALA A 140 3.02 -21.15 5.24
N GLY A 141 2.22 -20.18 4.77
CA GLY A 141 0.89 -19.91 5.34
C GLY A 141 0.88 -18.90 6.47
N ASP A 142 -0.08 -19.11 7.39
CA ASP A 142 -0.37 -18.21 8.50
C ASP A 142 0.72 -18.25 9.56
N ALA A 143 1.30 -17.09 9.88
CA ALA A 143 2.30 -16.95 10.93
C ALA A 143 1.77 -17.38 12.32
N ALA A 144 0.47 -17.25 12.61
CA ALA A 144 -0.10 -17.67 13.90
C ALA A 144 -0.13 -19.21 14.06
N ALA A 145 -0.38 -19.91 12.95
CA ALA A 145 -0.42 -21.37 12.89
C ALA A 145 0.95 -21.99 12.61
N PHE A 146 1.97 -21.18 12.30
CA PHE A 146 3.30 -21.67 11.96
C PHE A 146 3.95 -22.41 13.13
N ARG A 147 4.46 -23.61 12.85
CA ARG A 147 5.18 -24.49 13.80
C ARG A 147 6.51 -24.98 13.22
N GLY A 148 7.02 -24.29 12.20
CA GLY A 148 8.31 -24.60 11.60
C GLY A 148 9.48 -24.17 12.47
N ASP A 149 10.69 -24.37 11.94
CA ASP A 149 11.92 -23.95 12.59
C ASP A 149 12.16 -22.43 12.50
N ASP A 150 13.35 -21.99 12.90
CA ASP A 150 13.79 -20.61 12.89
C ASP A 150 14.13 -20.06 11.48
N ASN A 151 14.02 -20.87 10.42
CA ASN A 151 14.31 -20.47 9.05
C ASN A 151 13.05 -20.00 8.31
N PHE A 152 12.65 -18.77 8.61
CA PHE A 152 11.50 -18.13 7.99
C PHE A 152 11.72 -16.66 7.68
N ILE A 153 10.92 -16.14 6.74
CA ILE A 153 10.72 -14.73 6.48
C ILE A 153 9.26 -14.41 6.82
N GLU A 154 9.05 -13.54 7.80
CA GLU A 154 7.73 -13.02 8.16
C GLU A 154 7.45 -11.71 7.42
N LEU A 155 6.38 -11.70 6.61
CA LEU A 155 5.85 -10.50 5.97
C LEU A 155 4.84 -9.83 6.91
N VAL A 156 5.17 -8.64 7.40
CA VAL A 156 4.36 -7.85 8.33
C VAL A 156 3.79 -6.64 7.60
N CYS A 157 2.50 -6.66 7.27
CA CYS A 157 1.83 -5.51 6.66
C CYS A 157 1.22 -4.62 7.74
N SER A 158 1.61 -3.34 7.81
CA SER A 158 1.18 -2.42 8.87
C SER A 158 1.08 -0.97 8.36
N PRO A 159 -0.11 -0.33 8.37
CA PRO A 159 -1.44 -0.90 8.58
C PRO A 159 -1.73 -2.05 7.62
N ASN A 160 -2.41 -3.06 8.13
CA ASN A 160 -2.61 -4.33 7.44
C ASN A 160 -3.63 -4.25 6.29
N ASN A 161 -3.41 -5.09 5.27
CA ASN A 161 -4.38 -5.37 4.23
C ASN A 161 -4.90 -6.80 4.46
N PRO A 162 -6.19 -6.98 4.81
CA PRO A 162 -7.30 -6.09 4.46
C PRO A 162 -7.86 -5.22 5.59
N ASP A 163 -7.55 -5.54 6.85
CA ASP A 163 -8.32 -5.08 8.02
C ASP A 163 -7.90 -3.72 8.60
N GLY A 164 -6.81 -3.11 8.09
CA GLY A 164 -6.31 -1.82 8.56
C GLY A 164 -5.68 -1.83 9.95
N ALA A 165 -5.50 -3.01 10.56
CA ALA A 165 -4.90 -3.12 11.87
C ALA A 165 -3.42 -2.72 11.85
N ILE A 166 -2.96 -2.02 12.89
CA ILE A 166 -1.52 -1.84 13.12
C ILE A 166 -0.95 -3.17 13.58
N ARG A 167 0.03 -3.69 12.85
CA ARG A 167 0.66 -5.00 13.12
C ARG A 167 2.12 -4.88 13.50
N HIS A 168 2.54 -5.88 14.24
CA HIS A 168 3.92 -6.19 14.56
C HIS A 168 4.20 -7.64 14.18
N ALA A 169 5.48 -8.00 14.08
CA ALA A 169 5.89 -9.38 13.89
C ALA A 169 5.32 -10.26 15.02
N MET A 170 4.73 -11.38 14.65
CA MET A 170 4.12 -12.35 15.55
C MET A 170 5.13 -13.38 16.03
N LEU A 171 6.12 -13.73 15.20
CA LEU A 171 7.14 -14.71 15.54
C LEU A 171 8.31 -14.05 16.28
N GLY A 172 8.88 -14.78 17.26
CA GLY A 172 9.84 -14.26 18.23
C GLY A 172 11.12 -13.67 17.61
N LYS A 173 11.59 -12.54 18.15
CA LYS A 173 12.68 -11.69 17.58
C LYS A 173 13.98 -12.43 17.26
N GLU A 174 14.35 -13.39 18.09
CA GLU A 174 15.58 -14.19 17.99
C GLU A 174 15.59 -15.16 16.80
N ALA A 175 14.44 -15.39 16.16
CA ALA A 175 14.28 -16.31 15.04
C ALA A 175 13.78 -15.58 13.78
N GLY A 176 14.25 -16.05 12.62
CA GLY A 176 13.81 -15.61 11.29
C GLY A 176 14.14 -14.17 10.89
N LYS A 177 13.73 -13.80 9.68
CA LYS A 177 13.84 -12.45 9.10
C LYS A 177 12.46 -11.80 9.02
N ARG A 178 12.42 -10.46 9.02
CA ARG A 178 11.17 -9.69 8.98
C ARG A 178 11.21 -8.67 7.87
N VAL A 179 10.12 -8.59 7.12
CA VAL A 179 9.90 -7.58 6.08
C VAL A 179 8.64 -6.81 6.45
N HIS A 180 8.78 -5.50 6.66
CA HIS A 180 7.65 -4.66 7.02
C HIS A 180 7.11 -3.99 5.76
N ASP A 181 5.93 -4.40 5.32
CA ASP A 181 5.21 -3.76 4.22
C ASP A 181 4.38 -2.58 4.77
N MET A 182 4.93 -1.39 4.59
CA MET A 182 4.45 -0.13 5.13
C MET A 182 3.68 0.68 4.08
N ALA A 183 3.11 0.03 3.06
CA ALA A 183 2.41 0.68 1.96
C ALA A 183 1.32 1.67 2.41
N TYR A 184 0.65 1.37 3.52
CA TYR A 184 -0.44 2.18 4.08
C TYR A 184 -0.02 3.04 5.29
N TYR A 185 1.26 3.07 5.69
CA TYR A 185 1.69 3.81 6.88
C TYR A 185 1.88 5.30 6.57
N TRP A 186 0.77 5.96 6.29
CA TRP A 186 0.69 7.39 5.95
C TRP A 186 -0.47 8.05 6.72
N PRO A 187 -0.40 9.37 7.00
CA PRO A 187 -1.37 10.03 7.87
C PRO A 187 -2.82 9.95 7.38
N GLN A 188 -3.05 9.81 6.07
CA GLN A 188 -4.41 9.67 5.55
C GLN A 188 -5.10 8.35 5.95
N TYR A 189 -4.35 7.31 6.33
CA TYR A 189 -4.91 6.00 6.66
C TYR A 189 -4.92 5.69 8.15
N SER A 190 -3.90 6.12 8.89
CA SER A 190 -3.76 5.83 10.32
C SER A 190 -3.03 6.96 11.06
N PRO A 191 -3.28 7.15 12.37
CA PRO A 191 -2.48 8.04 13.20
C PRO A 191 -0.98 7.68 13.16
N MET A 192 -0.12 8.68 13.01
CA MET A 192 1.34 8.50 13.06
C MET A 192 1.79 8.45 14.51
N ARG A 193 2.40 7.34 14.93
CA ARG A 193 2.89 7.14 16.30
C ARG A 193 4.37 7.51 16.48
N GLY A 194 4.99 8.00 15.41
CA GLY A 194 6.44 8.20 15.32
C GLY A 194 7.08 7.29 14.26
N PRO A 195 8.41 7.41 14.10
CA PRO A 195 9.11 6.79 12.99
C PRO A 195 9.24 5.28 13.22
N ALA A 196 8.81 4.49 12.23
CA ALA A 196 9.10 3.07 12.19
C ALA A 196 10.62 2.85 11.99
N ASP A 197 11.19 1.91 12.75
CA ASP A 197 12.64 1.62 12.78
C ASP A 197 12.88 0.11 12.60
N HIS A 198 12.41 -0.44 11.48
CA HIS A 198 12.62 -1.84 11.13
C HIS A 198 13.82 -2.01 10.17
N ASP A 199 14.31 -3.24 10.07
CA ASP A 199 15.49 -3.57 9.23
C ASP A 199 15.21 -3.42 7.74
N ILE A 200 13.98 -3.77 7.33
CA ILE A 200 13.49 -3.66 5.96
C ILE A 200 12.06 -3.11 6.01
N MET A 201 11.87 -1.94 5.42
CA MET A 201 10.56 -1.29 5.30
C MET A 201 10.25 -1.01 3.84
N LEU A 202 9.12 -1.50 3.35
CA LEU A 202 8.68 -1.34 1.96
C LEU A 202 7.58 -0.30 1.86
N PHE A 203 7.70 0.61 0.89
CA PHE A 203 6.74 1.66 0.62
C PHE A 203 6.38 1.68 -0.88
N THR A 204 5.25 2.32 -1.21
CA THR A 204 4.86 2.53 -2.60
C THR A 204 4.23 3.89 -2.83
N LEU A 205 4.60 4.50 -3.95
CA LEU A 205 4.00 5.72 -4.45
C LEU A 205 2.48 5.55 -4.66
N SER A 206 2.06 4.34 -5.04
CA SER A 206 0.65 4.02 -5.32
C SER A 206 -0.26 4.41 -4.16
N LYS A 207 0.12 4.04 -2.93
CA LYS A 207 -0.68 4.25 -1.72
C LYS A 207 -0.29 5.51 -0.98
N ALA A 208 0.95 5.97 -1.15
CA ALA A 208 1.36 7.27 -0.64
C ALA A 208 0.61 8.41 -1.32
N THR A 209 0.44 8.39 -2.65
CA THR A 209 -0.01 9.57 -3.42
C THR A 209 -1.15 9.35 -4.40
N GLY A 210 -1.55 8.09 -4.64
CA GLY A 210 -2.54 7.75 -5.67
C GLY A 210 -1.96 7.42 -7.04
N HIS A 211 -0.65 7.55 -7.24
CA HIS A 211 0.02 7.34 -8.53
C HIS A 211 0.34 5.86 -8.81
N ALA A 212 -0.67 4.99 -8.76
CA ALA A 212 -0.49 3.56 -8.96
C ALA A 212 0.09 3.22 -10.34
N GLY A 213 -0.29 3.96 -11.39
CA GLY A 213 0.21 3.78 -12.75
C GLY A 213 1.69 4.14 -12.97
N THR A 214 2.31 4.91 -12.07
CA THR A 214 3.76 5.22 -12.14
C THR A 214 4.64 4.00 -11.80
N ARG A 215 4.03 2.97 -11.20
CA ARG A 215 4.70 1.71 -10.85
C ARG A 215 5.99 1.94 -10.06
N LEU A 216 5.91 2.68 -8.96
CA LEU A 216 7.09 3.00 -8.15
C LEU A 216 6.92 2.62 -6.68
N GLY A 217 7.94 1.96 -6.15
CA GLY A 217 8.09 1.64 -4.73
C GLY A 217 9.55 1.74 -4.32
N TRP A 218 9.78 1.82 -3.02
CA TRP A 218 11.11 1.88 -2.46
C TRP A 218 11.20 1.05 -1.19
N ALA A 219 12.38 0.54 -0.91
CA ALA A 219 12.72 -0.12 0.34
C ALA A 219 13.74 0.73 1.11
N LEU A 220 13.54 0.86 2.42
CA LEU A 220 14.53 1.36 3.35
C LEU A 220 15.17 0.15 4.04
N VAL A 221 16.48 -0.04 3.83
CA VAL A 221 17.20 -1.27 4.23
C VAL A 221 18.41 -0.92 5.09
N LYS A 222 18.53 -1.53 6.27
CA LYS A 222 19.68 -1.33 7.16
C LYS A 222 20.93 -2.11 6.70
N ASN A 223 20.78 -3.39 6.39
CA ASN A 223 21.92 -4.26 6.07
C ASN A 223 22.42 -4.03 4.62
N LYS A 224 23.72 -3.75 4.46
CA LYS A 224 24.35 -3.47 3.16
C LYS A 224 24.32 -4.67 2.20
N GLU A 225 24.53 -5.89 2.69
CA GLU A 225 24.50 -7.09 1.85
C GLU A 225 23.10 -7.37 1.29
N VAL A 226 22.06 -7.23 2.13
CA VAL A 226 20.66 -7.37 1.70
C VAL A 226 20.33 -6.30 0.66
N ALA A 227 20.70 -5.04 0.91
CA ALA A 227 20.49 -3.95 -0.05
C ALA A 227 21.18 -4.24 -1.40
N ARG A 228 22.39 -4.78 -1.38
CA ARG A 228 23.14 -5.17 -2.59
C ARG A 228 22.48 -6.32 -3.34
N GLU A 229 22.03 -7.37 -2.65
CA GLU A 229 21.33 -8.49 -3.30
C GLU A 229 19.96 -8.08 -3.85
N MET A 230 19.26 -7.13 -3.19
CA MET A 230 18.04 -6.53 -3.73
C MET A 230 18.34 -5.75 -5.03
N ALA A 231 19.36 -4.89 -5.04
CA ALA A 231 19.75 -4.13 -6.22
C ALA A 231 20.20 -5.02 -7.38
N LYS A 232 20.92 -6.12 -7.07
CA LYS A 232 21.30 -7.15 -8.04
C LYS A 232 20.09 -7.87 -8.63
N PHE A 233 19.11 -8.24 -7.82
CA PHE A 233 17.85 -8.81 -8.32
C PHE A 233 17.17 -7.88 -9.31
N ILE A 234 17.04 -6.59 -8.98
CA ILE A 234 16.38 -5.60 -9.84
C ILE A 234 17.18 -5.36 -11.13
N THR A 235 18.52 -5.35 -11.03
CA THR A 235 19.42 -5.25 -12.18
C THR A 235 19.19 -6.40 -13.16
N LEU A 236 19.13 -7.64 -12.66
CA LEU A 236 18.90 -8.83 -13.49
C LEU A 236 17.44 -8.94 -13.97
N ASN A 237 16.48 -8.39 -13.22
CA ASN A 237 15.07 -8.47 -13.55
C ASN A 237 14.64 -7.43 -14.60
N THR A 238 15.11 -6.17 -14.48
CA THR A 238 14.64 -5.06 -15.32
C THR A 238 15.71 -4.04 -15.70
N ILE A 239 17.00 -4.25 -15.36
CA ILE A 239 18.09 -3.29 -15.59
C ILE A 239 17.76 -1.93 -14.92
N GLY A 240 17.28 -2.01 -13.67
CA GLY A 240 16.86 -0.85 -12.90
C GLY A 240 15.40 -0.47 -13.11
N VAL A 241 15.08 0.82 -12.92
CA VAL A 241 13.73 1.37 -12.95
C VAL A 241 13.68 2.59 -13.86
N SER A 242 12.58 2.77 -14.59
CA SER A 242 12.33 3.92 -15.48
C SER A 242 12.72 5.25 -14.83
N LYS A 243 13.60 6.01 -15.49
CA LYS A 243 14.02 7.33 -15.01
C LYS A 243 12.85 8.32 -15.02
N ASP A 244 12.02 8.29 -16.06
CA ASP A 244 10.81 9.11 -16.16
C ASP A 244 9.86 8.90 -14.98
N SER A 245 9.72 7.64 -14.55
CA SER A 245 8.88 7.30 -13.39
C SER A 245 9.47 7.87 -12.09
N GLN A 246 10.80 7.83 -11.93
CA GLN A 246 11.51 8.40 -10.78
C GLN A 246 11.44 9.93 -10.77
N VAL A 247 11.67 10.59 -11.92
CA VAL A 247 11.53 12.05 -12.06
C VAL A 247 10.11 12.48 -11.72
N ARG A 248 9.11 11.80 -12.28
CA ARG A 248 7.70 12.10 -11.96
C ARG A 248 7.40 11.88 -10.49
N ALA A 249 7.88 10.80 -9.89
CA ALA A 249 7.68 10.56 -8.47
C ALA A 249 8.35 11.64 -7.62
N ALA A 250 9.58 12.05 -7.93
CA ALA A 250 10.29 13.11 -7.23
C ALA A 250 9.49 14.42 -7.25
N THR A 251 8.98 14.84 -8.42
CA THR A 251 8.11 16.02 -8.54
C THR A 251 6.86 15.91 -7.67
N ILE A 252 6.17 14.76 -7.71
CA ILE A 252 4.96 14.51 -6.92
C ILE A 252 5.24 14.56 -5.42
N LEU A 253 6.33 13.92 -4.96
CA LEU A 253 6.73 13.95 -3.55
C LEU A 253 7.14 15.37 -3.12
N LYS A 254 7.85 16.09 -3.98
CA LYS A 254 8.24 17.48 -3.77
C LYS A 254 7.03 18.39 -3.56
N VAL A 255 6.00 18.30 -4.40
CA VAL A 255 4.77 19.09 -4.24
C VAL A 255 4.12 18.83 -2.87
N ILE A 256 4.08 17.57 -2.42
CA ILE A 256 3.53 17.23 -1.10
C ILE A 256 4.38 17.87 -0.01
N SER A 257 5.70 17.67 -0.04
CA SER A 257 6.63 18.20 0.95
C SER A 257 6.59 19.74 1.01
N ASP A 258 6.59 20.41 -0.15
CA ASP A 258 6.51 21.86 -0.27
C ASP A 258 5.19 22.39 0.33
N GLY A 259 4.07 21.67 0.18
CA GLY A 259 2.78 22.04 0.78
C GLY A 259 2.76 22.04 2.31
N TYR A 260 3.69 21.34 2.96
CA TYR A 260 3.84 21.31 4.42
C TYR A 260 4.90 22.27 4.95
N GLU A 261 6.04 22.38 4.26
CA GLU A 261 7.13 23.27 4.68
C GLU A 261 6.88 24.73 4.27
N PHE A 262 6.15 24.97 3.18
CA PHE A 262 5.82 26.28 2.64
C PHE A 262 4.31 26.43 2.37
N PRO A 263 3.46 26.46 3.42
CA PRO A 263 2.01 26.50 3.24
C PRO A 263 1.58 27.73 2.42
N LYS A 264 0.72 27.52 1.41
CA LYS A 264 0.22 28.61 0.59
C LYS A 264 -0.75 29.49 1.40
N PRO A 265 -0.71 30.82 1.28
CA PRO A 265 -1.51 31.75 2.09
C PRO A 265 -3.03 31.67 1.81
N ASN A 266 -3.43 31.06 0.70
CA ASN A 266 -4.82 30.90 0.28
C ASN A 266 -5.53 29.67 0.90
N GLY A 267 -4.88 28.94 1.81
CA GLY A 267 -5.50 27.82 2.50
C GLY A 267 -5.75 26.60 1.61
N ALA A 268 -4.99 26.45 0.52
CA ALA A 268 -5.07 25.28 -0.34
C ALA A 268 -4.89 23.98 0.49
N PRO A 269 -5.71 22.94 0.25
CA PRO A 269 -5.67 21.75 1.07
C PRO A 269 -4.31 21.06 0.94
N GLN A 270 -3.74 20.65 2.07
CA GLN A 270 -2.53 19.84 2.10
C GLN A 270 -2.88 18.37 1.83
N PHE A 271 -2.01 17.64 1.11
CA PHE A 271 -2.33 16.32 0.57
C PHE A 271 -2.83 15.30 1.61
N PHE A 272 -2.15 15.16 2.75
CA PHE A 272 -2.55 14.19 3.77
C PHE A 272 -3.80 14.61 4.53
N HIS A 273 -4.04 15.91 4.72
CA HIS A 273 -5.31 16.41 5.25
C HIS A 273 -6.47 16.15 4.28
N PHE A 274 -6.27 16.39 2.98
CA PHE A 274 -7.24 16.04 1.94
C PHE A 274 -7.59 14.55 1.98
N GLY A 275 -6.56 13.68 2.03
CA GLY A 275 -6.73 12.24 2.09
C GLY A 275 -7.47 11.79 3.35
N GLN A 276 -7.07 12.30 4.51
CA GLN A 276 -7.68 12.00 5.81
C GLN A 276 -9.16 12.41 5.83
N HIS A 277 -9.48 13.66 5.46
CA HIS A 277 -10.86 14.15 5.46
C HIS A 277 -11.74 13.33 4.52
N LYS A 278 -11.23 13.00 3.34
CA LYS A 278 -11.97 12.23 2.35
C LYS A 278 -12.23 10.80 2.83
N LEU A 279 -11.24 10.14 3.43
CA LEU A 279 -11.44 8.81 4.01
C LEU A 279 -12.36 8.85 5.24
N ALA A 280 -12.25 9.87 6.09
CA ALA A 280 -13.14 10.07 7.24
C ALA A 280 -14.60 10.19 6.80
N ASP A 281 -14.91 10.98 5.77
CA ASP A 281 -16.26 11.08 5.21
C ASP A 281 -16.76 9.73 4.68
N ARG A 282 -15.93 9.03 3.89
CA ARG A 282 -16.30 7.73 3.33
C ARG A 282 -16.58 6.69 4.43
N TRP A 283 -15.72 6.61 5.45
CA TRP A 283 -15.93 5.71 6.58
C TRP A 283 -17.16 6.07 7.41
N ARG A 284 -17.43 7.36 7.65
CA ARG A 284 -18.65 7.82 8.33
C ARG A 284 -19.91 7.39 7.57
N ARG A 285 -19.95 7.60 6.25
CA ARG A 285 -21.09 7.22 5.39
C ARG A 285 -21.29 5.70 5.34
N LEU A 286 -20.20 4.95 5.22
CA LEU A 286 -20.25 3.48 5.22
C LEU A 286 -20.73 2.91 6.56
N ARG A 287 -20.17 3.39 7.69
CA ARG A 287 -20.56 2.93 9.03
C ARG A 287 -22.05 3.17 9.27
N ARG A 288 -22.58 4.32 8.83
CA ARG A 288 -24.01 4.62 8.90
C ARG A 288 -24.85 3.63 8.07
N ALA A 289 -24.48 3.40 6.81
CA ALA A 289 -25.20 2.48 5.93
C ALA A 289 -25.20 1.04 6.46
N VAL A 290 -24.05 0.57 6.98
CA VAL A 290 -23.93 -0.75 7.62
C VAL A 290 -24.79 -0.84 8.88
N GLN A 291 -24.77 0.19 9.74
CA GLN A 291 -25.58 0.24 10.94
C GLN A 291 -27.09 0.20 10.63
N GLU A 292 -27.53 0.96 9.61
CA GLU A 292 -28.93 0.98 9.16
C GLU A 292 -29.37 -0.37 8.60
N SER A 293 -28.51 -1.07 7.84
CA SER A 293 -28.83 -2.39 7.26
C SER A 293 -28.95 -3.51 8.30
N GLY A 294 -28.14 -3.48 9.38
CA GLY A 294 -28.06 -4.55 10.38
C GLY A 294 -27.49 -5.90 9.88
N GLN A 295 -27.17 -6.04 8.59
CA GLN A 295 -26.73 -7.30 7.97
C GLN A 295 -25.20 -7.51 8.00
N PHE A 296 -24.43 -6.47 8.34
CA PHE A 296 -22.97 -6.49 8.26
C PHE A 296 -22.30 -5.93 9.50
N SER A 297 -21.03 -6.28 9.69
CA SER A 297 -20.15 -5.65 10.67
C SER A 297 -18.85 -5.15 10.04
N LEU A 298 -18.25 -4.15 10.69
CA LEU A 298 -17.01 -3.49 10.29
C LEU A 298 -16.05 -3.43 11.49
N PRO A 299 -14.72 -3.40 11.25
CA PRO A 299 -13.75 -3.16 12.31
C PRO A 299 -13.98 -1.79 12.95
N ARG A 300 -13.72 -1.73 14.27
CA ARG A 300 -13.73 -0.49 15.04
C ARG A 300 -12.30 -0.11 15.38
N PHE A 301 -11.99 1.17 15.22
CA PHE A 301 -10.71 1.75 15.58
C PHE A 301 -10.96 2.81 16.64
N SER A 302 -10.17 2.79 17.71
CA SER A 302 -10.24 3.86 18.70
C SER A 302 -9.41 5.05 18.21
N PRO A 303 -9.84 6.29 18.49
CA PRO A 303 -9.01 7.47 18.23
C PRO A 303 -7.69 7.38 18.99
N GLU A 304 -6.61 7.80 18.35
CA GLU A 304 -5.28 7.87 18.92
C GLU A 304 -4.63 9.21 18.59
N PHE A 305 -3.68 9.65 19.42
CA PHE A 305 -2.93 10.86 19.13
C PHE A 305 -2.04 10.65 17.90
N CYS A 306 -2.17 11.53 16.91
CA CYS A 306 -1.38 11.52 15.70
C CYS A 306 -0.26 12.55 15.80
N GLU A 307 0.99 12.10 15.80
CA GLU A 307 2.17 12.98 15.85
C GLU A 307 2.29 13.89 14.62
N PHE A 308 1.69 13.50 13.49
CA PHE A 308 1.71 14.32 12.28
C PHE A 308 0.68 15.46 12.35
N PHE A 309 -0.57 15.15 12.66
CA PHE A 309 -1.65 16.16 12.73
C PHE A 309 -1.67 16.94 14.05
N LYS A 310 -0.96 16.46 15.09
CA LYS A 310 -0.97 17.00 16.46
C LYS A 310 -2.36 17.05 17.11
N GLU A 311 -3.19 16.07 16.79
CA GLU A 311 -4.55 15.89 17.32
C GLU A 311 -4.91 14.41 17.43
N TYR A 312 -6.02 14.11 18.10
CA TYR A 312 -6.58 12.77 18.11
C TYR A 312 -7.28 12.49 16.78
N ALA A 313 -6.88 11.42 16.12
CA ALA A 313 -7.45 10.97 14.86
C ALA A 313 -7.80 9.47 14.94
N GLU A 314 -8.85 9.06 14.23
CA GLU A 314 -9.14 7.64 14.03
C GLU A 314 -8.35 7.08 12.84
N THR A 315 -8.18 5.76 12.84
CA THR A 315 -7.72 5.03 11.65
C THR A 315 -8.87 4.94 10.63
N TYR A 316 -8.57 5.35 9.40
CA TYR A 316 -9.46 5.25 8.24
C TYR A 316 -8.77 4.44 7.14
N PRO A 317 -8.77 3.10 7.23
CA PRO A 317 -8.04 2.26 6.29
C PRO A 317 -8.48 2.47 4.84
N GLY A 318 -7.57 2.21 3.90
CA GLY A 318 -7.92 2.24 2.47
C GLY A 318 -8.87 1.14 2.01
N PHE A 319 -9.21 0.20 2.90
CA PHE A 319 -10.18 -0.86 2.62
C PHE A 319 -11.14 -1.04 3.78
N ALA A 320 -12.40 -1.27 3.47
CA ALA A 320 -13.36 -1.79 4.43
C ALA A 320 -13.26 -3.31 4.47
N TRP A 321 -12.97 -3.85 5.64
CA TRP A 321 -12.99 -5.28 5.91
C TRP A 321 -14.35 -5.63 6.52
N LEU A 322 -15.28 -6.01 5.66
CA LEU A 322 -16.68 -6.17 6.01
C LEU A 322 -17.01 -7.64 6.21
N ARG A 323 -17.73 -7.95 7.29
CA ARG A 323 -18.27 -9.28 7.56
C ARG A 323 -19.78 -9.31 7.30
N CYS A 324 -20.26 -10.32 6.59
CA CYS A 324 -21.68 -10.63 6.50
C CYS A 324 -22.13 -11.39 7.77
N GLU A 325 -23.08 -10.83 8.51
CA GLU A 325 -23.60 -11.41 9.76
C GLU A 325 -24.92 -12.17 9.57
N ASP A 326 -25.67 -11.87 8.51
CA ASP A 326 -26.89 -12.61 8.18
C ASP A 326 -26.55 -14.05 7.79
N GLN A 327 -27.08 -15.01 8.56
CA GLN A 327 -26.92 -16.44 8.32
C GLN A 327 -27.45 -16.91 6.96
N LYS A 328 -28.31 -16.13 6.30
CA LYS A 328 -28.76 -16.39 4.93
C LYS A 328 -27.69 -16.08 3.88
N ILE A 329 -26.66 -15.30 4.23
CA ILE A 329 -25.55 -14.97 3.34
C ILE A 329 -24.43 -16.00 3.52
N ASN A 330 -24.50 -17.07 2.73
CA ASN A 330 -23.50 -18.15 2.76
C ASN A 330 -22.13 -17.74 2.16
N ASP A 331 -22.14 -16.85 1.17
CA ASP A 331 -20.92 -16.29 0.55
C ASP A 331 -21.11 -14.78 0.39
N CYS A 332 -20.29 -14.02 1.11
CA CYS A 332 -20.38 -12.57 1.16
C CYS A 332 -19.95 -11.95 -0.19
N GLU A 333 -18.97 -12.52 -0.89
CA GLU A 333 -18.56 -12.04 -2.22
C GLU A 333 -19.69 -12.23 -3.24
N ASP A 334 -20.35 -13.39 -3.23
CA ASP A 334 -21.48 -13.65 -4.12
C ASP A 334 -22.70 -12.79 -3.80
N PHE A 335 -22.91 -12.43 -2.53
CA PHE A 335 -23.90 -11.43 -2.15
C PHE A 335 -23.61 -10.08 -2.82
N PHE A 336 -22.38 -9.56 -2.68
CA PHE A 336 -22.02 -8.28 -3.30
C PHE A 336 -22.11 -8.32 -4.83
N LYS A 337 -21.73 -9.43 -5.47
CA LYS A 337 -21.92 -9.62 -6.91
C LYS A 337 -23.38 -9.50 -7.34
N ARG A 338 -24.34 -10.04 -6.56
CA ARG A 338 -25.79 -9.95 -6.87
C ARG A 338 -26.32 -8.51 -6.85
N ILE A 339 -25.71 -7.63 -6.06
CA ILE A 339 -26.00 -6.19 -6.05
C ILE A 339 -25.03 -5.40 -6.95
N ASN A 340 -24.41 -6.05 -7.93
CA ASN A 340 -23.51 -5.46 -8.92
C ASN A 340 -22.27 -4.76 -8.31
N VAL A 341 -21.77 -5.23 -7.17
CA VAL A 341 -20.55 -4.76 -6.52
C VAL A 341 -19.50 -5.88 -6.53
N LEU A 342 -18.39 -5.69 -7.24
CA LEU A 342 -17.28 -6.63 -7.16
C LEU A 342 -16.43 -6.31 -5.92
N THR A 343 -16.12 -7.33 -5.15
CA THR A 343 -15.31 -7.26 -3.92
C THR A 343 -14.29 -8.39 -3.94
N ARG A 344 -13.35 -8.41 -3.00
CA ARG A 344 -12.40 -9.53 -2.85
C ARG A 344 -12.82 -10.43 -1.70
N SER A 345 -13.12 -11.70 -1.97
CA SER A 345 -13.44 -12.70 -0.95
C SER A 345 -12.34 -12.86 0.10
N GLY A 346 -12.75 -13.05 1.35
CA GLY A 346 -11.88 -13.33 2.49
C GLY A 346 -11.03 -14.59 2.36
N LYS A 347 -11.48 -15.57 1.56
CA LYS A 347 -10.71 -16.76 1.16
C LYS A 347 -9.30 -16.43 0.69
N HIS A 348 -9.15 -15.33 -0.06
CA HIS A 348 -7.86 -14.94 -0.61
C HIS A 348 -6.89 -14.37 0.44
N PHE A 349 -7.39 -13.98 1.62
CA PHE A 349 -6.61 -13.40 2.71
C PHE A 349 -6.28 -14.44 3.80
N GLY A 350 -6.58 -15.72 3.59
CA GLY A 350 -6.35 -16.79 4.56
C GLY A 350 -7.46 -16.92 5.61
N VAL A 351 -8.66 -16.40 5.33
CA VAL A 351 -9.83 -16.44 6.22
C VAL A 351 -11.08 -16.88 5.45
N GLY A 352 -12.26 -16.86 6.07
CA GLY A 352 -13.48 -17.43 5.49
C GLY A 352 -14.23 -16.54 4.47
N GLN A 353 -15.35 -17.08 3.96
CA GLN A 353 -16.23 -16.45 2.95
C GLN A 353 -17.20 -15.44 3.54
N GLU A 354 -17.34 -15.44 4.85
CA GLU A 354 -18.11 -14.49 5.62
C GLU A 354 -17.51 -13.08 5.57
N TYR A 355 -16.29 -12.92 5.06
CA TYR A 355 -15.62 -11.64 4.89
C TYR A 355 -15.41 -11.26 3.43
N VAL A 356 -15.44 -9.94 3.17
CA VAL A 356 -14.97 -9.32 1.93
C VAL A 356 -14.12 -8.09 2.22
N ARG A 357 -13.15 -7.85 1.35
CA ARG A 357 -12.43 -6.57 1.29
C ARG A 357 -13.04 -5.69 0.20
N ILE A 358 -13.37 -4.46 0.57
CA ILE A 358 -13.98 -3.45 -0.31
C ILE A 358 -13.06 -2.23 -0.39
N SER A 359 -12.69 -1.79 -1.60
CA SER A 359 -11.88 -0.59 -1.81
C SER A 359 -12.60 0.68 -1.37
N MET A 360 -11.95 1.45 -0.49
CA MET A 360 -12.38 2.79 -0.08
C MET A 360 -11.66 3.88 -0.89
N LEU A 361 -10.91 3.51 -1.93
CA LEU A 361 -9.99 4.40 -2.65
C LEU A 361 -10.40 4.70 -4.10
N ASP A 362 -11.52 4.16 -4.58
CA ASP A 362 -12.03 4.41 -5.93
C ASP A 362 -12.60 5.84 -6.07
N THR A 363 -13.12 6.22 -7.23
CA THR A 363 -13.81 7.47 -7.52
C THR A 363 -15.00 7.71 -6.59
N ASP A 364 -15.36 8.99 -6.41
CA ASP A 364 -16.53 9.38 -5.61
C ASP A 364 -17.82 8.80 -6.20
N ALA A 365 -17.93 8.76 -7.53
CA ALA A 365 -19.11 8.21 -8.21
C ALA A 365 -19.34 6.72 -7.91
N ASN A 366 -18.29 5.88 -7.99
CA ASN A 366 -18.39 4.47 -7.63
C ASN A 366 -18.72 4.29 -6.13
N PHE A 367 -18.09 5.09 -5.27
CA PHE A 367 -18.34 5.06 -3.83
C PHE A 367 -19.79 5.45 -3.47
N ASP A 368 -20.34 6.49 -4.13
CA ASP A 368 -21.71 6.94 -3.89
C ASP A 368 -22.74 5.88 -4.29
N VAL A 369 -22.53 5.21 -5.43
CA VAL A 369 -23.37 4.09 -5.89
C VAL A 369 -23.27 2.92 -4.91
N PHE A 370 -22.08 2.60 -4.42
CA PHE A 370 -21.88 1.58 -3.38
C PHE A 370 -22.69 1.87 -2.12
N ILE A 371 -22.57 3.08 -1.56
CA ILE A 371 -23.31 3.46 -0.36
C ILE A 371 -24.82 3.41 -0.59
N LYS A 372 -25.31 3.92 -1.73
CA LYS A 372 -26.74 3.86 -2.08
C LYS A 372 -27.26 2.43 -2.06
N ARG A 373 -26.50 1.48 -2.61
CA ARG A 373 -26.90 0.05 -2.64
C ARG A 373 -26.95 -0.56 -1.26
N ILE A 374 -25.95 -0.31 -0.41
CA ILE A 374 -25.97 -0.81 0.97
C ILE A 374 -27.13 -0.23 1.77
N SER A 375 -27.40 1.07 1.63
CA SER A 375 -28.51 1.74 2.32
C SER A 375 -29.90 1.34 1.79
N SER A 376 -29.98 0.62 0.66
CA SER A 376 -31.25 0.17 0.06
C SER A 376 -31.49 -1.34 0.26
N LEU A 377 -30.71 -1.98 1.13
CA LEU A 377 -30.92 -3.37 1.51
C LEU A 377 -32.04 -3.45 2.55
N ASP A 378 -33.03 -4.30 2.29
CA ASP A 378 -34.15 -4.60 3.19
C ASP A 378 -33.79 -5.62 4.27
#